data_AF-A0A7J2LUG1-F1
#
_entry.id   AF-A0A7J2LUG1-F1
#
_cell.length_a   1.000
_cell.length_b   1.000
_cell.length_c   1.000
_cell.angle_alpha   90.00
_cell.angle_beta   90.00
_cell.angle_gamma   90.00
#
_symmetry.space_group_name_H-M   'P 1'
#
loop_
_entity.id
_entity.type
_entity.pdbx_description
1 polymer ?
#
loop_
_entity_poly.entity_id
_entity_poly.type
_entity_poly.pdbx_seq_one_letter_code
_entity_poly.pdbx_strand_id
1 'polypeptide(L)' 'IEKRSGQVISVMPNAVQIMDLETYEVFETPPPDDEDLRSRLSEGVEVEYWRIMGRTKIMRTK' A
#
# COMPACT_ATOMS: atom_id res chain seq x y z
N ILE A 1 -12.70 -0.04 -10.35
CA ILE A 1 -11.68 0.58 -9.47
C ILE A 1 -12.21 0.47 -8.07
N GLU A 2 -11.52 -0.27 -7.21
CA GLU A 2 -11.89 -0.42 -5.81
C GLU A 2 -10.91 0.38 -4.97
N LYS A 3 -11.40 1.22 -4.05
CA LYS A 3 -10.56 2.00 -3.14
C LYS A 3 -10.68 1.38 -1.76
N ARG A 4 -9.56 1.00 -1.14
CA ARG A 4 -9.54 0.35 0.16
C ARG A 4 -8.49 0.98 1.07
N SER A 5 -8.61 0.71 2.37
CA SER A 5 -7.63 1.08 3.37
C SER A 5 -6.78 -0.12 3.76
N GLY A 6 -5.48 0.08 3.92
CA GLY A 6 -4.56 -0.94 4.37
C GLY A 6 -3.55 -0.38 5.35
N GLN A 7 -2.87 -1.26 6.07
CA GLN A 7 -1.72 -0.93 6.91
C GLN A 7 -0.44 -1.49 6.29
N VAL A 8 0.61 -0.68 6.24
CA VAL A 8 1.94 -1.13 5.83
C VAL A 8 2.51 -2.05 6.89
N ILE A 9 2.89 -3.26 6.48
CA ILE A 9 3.52 -4.25 7.35
C ILE A 9 5.04 -4.19 7.24
N SER A 10 5.54 -4.05 6.01
CA SER A 10 6.99 -3.91 5.76
C SER A 10 7.26 -3.17 4.46
N VAL A 11 8.39 -2.44 4.42
CA VAL A 11 8.87 -1.70 3.24
C VAL A 11 10.21 -2.32 2.82
N MET A 12 10.23 -2.90 1.63
CA MET A 12 11.40 -3.54 1.02
C MET A 12 11.92 -2.71 -0.17
N PRO A 13 13.13 -2.97 -0.69
CA PRO A 13 13.70 -2.19 -1.79
C PRO A 13 12.82 -2.12 -3.05
N ASN A 14 12.09 -3.19 -3.36
CA ASN A 14 11.29 -3.37 -4.58
C ASN A 14 9.80 -3.70 -4.32
N ALA A 15 9.36 -3.77 -3.06
CA ALA A 15 8.00 -4.14 -2.70
C ALA A 15 7.57 -3.50 -1.38
N VAL A 16 6.26 -3.35 -1.20
CA VAL A 16 5.61 -2.94 0.04
C VAL A 16 4.58 -4.01 0.39
N GLN A 17 4.67 -4.54 1.60
CA GLN A 17 3.68 -5.48 2.11
C GLN A 17 2.57 -4.71 2.83
N ILE A 18 1.32 -4.99 2.48
CA ILE A 18 0.14 -4.31 3.01
C ILE A 18 -0.84 -5.35 3.53
N MET A 19 -1.44 -5.07 4.68
CA MET A 19 -2.61 -5.76 5.20
C MET A 19 -3.86 -4.94 4.90
N ASP A 20 -4.80 -5.50 4.15
CA ASP A 20 -6.12 -4.90 3.94
C ASP A 20 -6.90 -4.86 5.27
N LEU A 21 -7.43 -3.69 5.65
CA LEU A 21 -8.08 -3.51 6.96
C LEU A 21 -9.52 -4.04 7.03
N GLU A 22 -10.13 -4.42 5.91
CA GLU A 22 -11.48 -4.99 5.87
C GLU A 22 -11.45 -6.52 5.87
N THR A 23 -10.47 -7.10 5.20
CA THR A 23 -10.37 -8.55 4.94
C THR A 23 -9.18 -9.22 5.61
N TYR A 24 -8.25 -8.43 6.15
CA TYR A 24 -6.98 -8.90 6.72
C TYR A 24 -6.10 -9.69 5.73
N GLU A 25 -6.41 -9.62 4.42
CA GLU A 25 -5.57 -10.17 3.35
C GLU A 25 -4.23 -9.42 3.36
N VAL A 26 -3.13 -10.18 3.43
CA VAL A 26 -1.78 -9.64 3.28
C VAL A 26 -1.31 -9.88 1.86
N PHE A 27 -0.85 -8.82 1.20
CA PHE A 27 -0.36 -8.88 -0.16
C PHE A 27 0.83 -7.93 -0.37
N GLU A 28 1.55 -8.14 -1.46
CA GLU A 28 2.65 -7.29 -1.88
C GLU A 28 2.27 -6.43 -3.08
N THR A 29 2.78 -5.21 -3.11
CA THR A 29 2.65 -4.29 -4.23
C THR A 29 3.99 -3.60 -4.49
N PRO A 30 4.33 -3.22 -5.73
CA PRO A 30 5.48 -2.36 -5.97
C PRO A 30 5.34 -1.05 -5.18
N PRO A 31 6.47 -0.43 -4.76
CA PRO A 31 6.45 0.88 -4.13
C PRO A 31 5.87 1.94 -5.08
N PRO A 32 5.33 3.05 -4.55
CA PRO A 32 4.87 4.17 -5.37
C PRO A 32 6.04 4.75 -6.18
N ASP A 33 5.76 5.18 -7.41
CA ASP A 33 6.72 5.91 -8.25
C ASP A 33 7.01 7.32 -7.71
N ASP A 34 6.05 7.90 -6.97
CA ASP A 34 6.18 9.19 -6.31
C ASP A 34 7.10 9.07 -5.10
N GLU A 35 8.27 9.72 -5.17
CA GLU A 35 9.31 9.65 -4.12
C GLU A 35 8.86 10.28 -2.80
N ASP A 36 8.06 11.35 -2.85
CA ASP A 36 7.54 12.00 -1.65
C ASP A 36 6.59 11.06 -0.91
N LEU A 37 5.68 10.39 -1.63
CA LEU A 37 4.79 9.38 -1.06
C LEU A 37 5.58 8.18 -0.55
N ARG A 38 6.56 7.69 -1.32
CA ARG A 38 7.41 6.56 -0.94
C ARG A 38 8.18 6.84 0.35
N SER A 39 8.69 8.05 0.54
CA SER A 39 9.44 8.46 1.74
C SER A 39 8.59 8.49 3.02
N ARG A 40 7.27 8.59 2.88
CA ARG A 40 6.31 8.57 3.99
C ARG A 40 5.84 7.17 4.39
N LEU A 41 6.20 6.15 3.62
CA LEU A 41 5.83 4.77 3.93
C LEU A 41 6.77 4.23 5.02
N SER A 42 6.17 3.80 6.12
CA SER A 42 6.84 3.06 7.19
C SER A 42 5.90 2.01 7.75
N GLU A 43 6.45 1.03 8.46
CA GLU A 43 5.66 0.01 9.16
C GLU A 43 4.63 0.67 10.09
N GLY A 44 3.41 0.12 10.09
CA GLY A 44 2.29 0.62 10.88
C GLY A 44 1.50 1.77 10.26
N VAL A 45 2.00 2.44 9.21
CA VAL A 45 1.28 3.54 8.55
C VAL A 45 0.06 3.01 7.79
N GLU A 46 -1.08 3.68 7.97
CA GLU A 46 -2.25 3.44 7.15
C GLU A 46 -2.16 4.14 5.80
N VAL A 47 -2.63 3.46 4.76
CA VAL A 47 -2.64 3.96 3.39
C VAL A 47 -4.00 3.74 2.75
N GLU A 48 -4.35 4.63 1.82
CA GLU A 48 -5.38 4.36 0.82
C GLU A 48 -4.71 3.76 -0.42
N TYR A 49 -5.22 2.61 -0.89
CA TYR A 49 -4.77 2.01 -2.13
C TYR A 49 -5.94 1.68 -3.04
N TRP A 50 -5.67 1.63 -4.34
CA TRP A 50 -6.65 1.30 -5.36
C TRP A 50 -6.33 -0.06 -5.98
N ARG A 51 -7.33 -0.93 -6.12
CA ARG A 51 -7.28 -2.19 -6.88
C ARG A 51 -7.91 -1.96 -8.25
N ILE A 52 -7.11 -2.13 -9.31
CA ILE A 52 -7.51 -1.91 -10.70
C ILE A 52 -7.01 -3.07 -11.54
N MET A 53 -7.94 -3.91 -12.02
CA MET A 53 -7.63 -5.04 -12.92
C MET A 53 -6.46 -5.90 -12.42
N GLY A 54 -6.49 -6.28 -11.14
CA GLY A 54 -5.46 -7.12 -10.51
C GLY A 54 -4.17 -6.39 -10.10
N ARG A 55 -4.04 -5.09 -10.39
CA ARG A 55 -2.94 -4.25 -9.91
C ARG A 55 -3.35 -3.46 -8.68
N THR A 56 -2.43 -3.34 -7.73
CA THR A 56 -2.59 -2.47 -6.56
C THR A 56 -1.71 -1.24 -6.73
N LYS A 57 -2.24 -0.06 -6.37
CA LYS A 57 -1.47 1.19 -6.33
C LYS A 57 -1.77 1.93 -5.04
N ILE A 58 -0.73 2.25 -4.27
CA ILE A 58 -0.82 3.10 -3.08
C ILE A 58 -1.01 4.54 -3.56
N MET A 59 -2.04 5.23 -3.05
CA MET A 59 -2.41 6.56 -3.52
C MET A 59 -2.02 7.66 -2.53
N ARG A 60 -2.10 7.37 -1.22
CA ARG A 60 -1.70 8.30 -0.15
C ARG A 60 -1.53 7.57 1.17
N THR A 61 -0.69 8.11 2.05
CA THR A 61 -0.75 7.85 3.49
C THR A 61 -1.97 8.56 4.08
N LYS A 62 -2.61 7.97 5.09
CA LYS A 62 -3.64 8.64 5.88
C LYS A 62 -3.04 9.54 6.96
#